data_AF-A0A271J814-F1
#
_entry.id   AF-A0A271J814-F1
#
_cell.length_a   1.000
_cell.length_b   1.000
_cell.length_c   1.000
_cell.angle_alpha   90.00
_cell.angle_beta   90.00
_cell.angle_gamma   90.00
#
_symmetry.space_group_name_H-M   'P 1'
#
loop_
_entity.id
_entity.type
_entity.pdbx_description
1 polymer ?
#
loop_
_entity_poly.entity_id
_entity_poly.type
_entity_poly.pdbx_seq_one_letter_code
_entity_poly.pdbx_strand_id
1 'polypeptide(L)' 'MATPKMNNDWRRLRDRIKAMWSDVEFDDKRLKKTRGSLRQMVSLIQERTDETRAQIRQKIVAVM' A
#
# COMPACT_ATOMS: atom_id res chain seq x y z
N MET A 1 17.54 -5.73 -11.40
CA MET A 1 16.48 -4.89 -12.01
C MET A 1 15.13 -5.50 -11.62
N ALA A 2 14.13 -4.69 -11.25
CA ALA A 2 12.76 -5.21 -11.13
C ALA A 2 12.21 -5.46 -12.53
N THR A 3 11.62 -6.62 -12.78
CA THR A 3 11.03 -6.93 -14.09
C THR A 3 9.84 -6.00 -14.37
N PRO A 4 9.51 -5.73 -15.65
CA PRO A 4 8.36 -4.90 -16.02
C PRO A 4 7.06 -5.37 -15.35
N LYS A 5 6.92 -6.69 -15.18
CA LYS A 5 5.80 -7.33 -14.47
C LYS A 5 5.69 -6.87 -13.01
N MET A 6 6.78 -6.95 -12.24
CA MET A 6 6.81 -6.49 -10.85
C MET A 6 6.46 -5.00 -10.69
N ASN A 7 6.83 -4.17 -11.68
CA ASN A 7 6.50 -2.75 -11.65
C ASN A 7 5.01 -2.49 -11.94
N ASN A 8 4.41 -3.30 -12.82
CA ASN A 8 2.99 -3.23 -13.12
C ASN A 8 2.13 -3.73 -11.95
N ASP A 9 2.50 -4.86 -11.33
CA ASP A 9 1.84 -5.38 -10.13
C ASP A 9 1.88 -4.37 -8.99
N TRP A 10 3.03 -3.72 -8.78
CA TRP A 10 3.15 -2.65 -7.80
C TRP A 10 2.24 -1.46 -8.09
N ARG A 11 2.17 -0.99 -9.35
CA ARG A 11 1.28 0.11 -9.73
C ARG A 11 -0.17 -0.23 -9.43
N ARG A 12 -0.61 -1.44 -9.79
CA ARG A 12 -1.98 -1.92 -9.51
C ARG A 12 -2.28 -1.93 -8.02
N LEU A 13 -1.39 -2.50 -7.21
CA LEU A 13 -1.56 -2.52 -5.76
C LEU A 13 -1.66 -1.11 -5.18
N ARG A 14 -0.76 -0.20 -5.61
CA ARG A 14 -0.77 1.20 -5.19
C ARG A 14 -2.07 1.90 -5.56
N ASP A 15 -2.56 1.72 -6.77
CA ASP A 15 -3.79 2.37 -7.22
C ASP A 15 -5.01 1.82 -6.46
N ARG A 16 -5.04 0.52 -6.12
CA ARG A 16 -6.06 -0.07 -5.24
C ARG A 16 -6.00 0.48 -3.81
N ILE A 17 -4.81 0.64 -3.24
CA ILE A 17 -4.62 1.27 -1.92
C ILE A 17 -5.15 2.70 -1.97
N LYS A 18 -4.73 3.52 -2.95
CA LYS A 18 -5.22 4.89 -3.09
C LYS A 18 -6.73 4.97 -3.30
N ALA A 19 -7.32 4.03 -4.03
CA ALA A 19 -8.76 3.96 -4.21
C ALA A 19 -9.50 3.58 -2.92
N MET A 20 -8.94 2.67 -2.12
CA MET A 20 -9.54 2.23 -0.85
C MET A 20 -9.49 3.30 0.24
N TRP A 21 -8.42 4.09 0.24
CA TRP A 21 -8.20 5.20 1.15
C TRP A 21 -8.18 6.53 0.37
N SER A 22 -9.23 6.77 -0.43
CA SER A 22 -9.31 7.96 -1.30
C SER A 22 -9.32 9.28 -0.54
N ASP A 23 -9.73 9.26 0.73
CA ASP A 23 -9.74 10.40 1.64
C ASP A 23 -8.34 10.76 2.17
N VAL A 24 -7.37 9.85 2.00
CA VAL A 24 -6.02 9.99 2.55
C VAL A 24 -5.00 10.19 1.44
N GLU A 25 -4.26 11.30 1.52
CA GLU A 25 -3.14 11.54 0.61
C GLU A 25 -1.91 10.71 1.00
N PHE A 26 -1.56 9.74 0.13
CA PHE A 26 -0.33 8.97 0.27
C PHE A 26 0.79 9.49 -0.62
N ASP A 27 1.95 9.75 -0.01
CA ASP A 27 3.17 10.04 -0.74
C ASP A 27 3.64 8.81 -1.54
N ASP A 28 3.65 8.94 -2.87
CA ASP A 28 4.06 7.87 -3.80
C ASP A 28 5.49 7.36 -3.54
N LYS A 29 6.42 8.23 -3.11
CA LYS A 29 7.80 7.85 -2.83
C LYS A 29 7.87 6.97 -1.59
N ARG A 30 7.13 7.31 -0.52
CA ARG A 30 7.02 6.52 0.71
C ARG A 30 6.32 5.20 0.44
N LEU A 31 5.20 5.19 -0.28
CA LEU A 31 4.53 3.94 -0.70
C LEU A 31 5.48 3.04 -1.49
N LYS A 32 6.22 3.59 -2.45
CA LYS A 32 7.18 2.80 -3.24
C LYS A 32 8.30 2.20 -2.39
N LYS A 33 8.70 2.84 -1.28
CA LYS A 33 9.69 2.30 -0.35
C LYS A 33 9.17 1.11 0.45
N THR A 34 7.85 1.00 0.68
CA THR A 34 7.24 -0.14 1.39
C THR A 34 6.99 -1.33 0.46
N ARG A 35 7.21 -1.18 -0.85
CA ARG A 35 7.06 -2.24 -1.85
C ARG A 35 7.91 -3.47 -1.47
N GLY A 36 7.25 -4.61 -1.32
CA GLY A 36 7.87 -5.87 -0.89
C GLY A 36 7.87 -6.11 0.62
N SER A 37 7.38 -5.15 1.42
CA SER A 37 7.25 -5.28 2.87
C SER A 37 5.84 -4.90 3.33
N LEU A 38 4.99 -5.92 3.51
CA LEU A 38 3.62 -5.74 4.02
C LEU A 38 3.61 -5.01 5.37
N ARG A 39 4.56 -5.32 6.25
CA ARG A 39 4.68 -4.68 7.57
C ARG A 39 4.90 -3.17 7.45
N GLN A 40 5.81 -2.73 6.57
CA GLN A 40 6.07 -1.30 6.38
C GLN A 40 4.88 -0.60 5.72
N MET A 41 4.17 -1.28 4.82
CA MET A 41 2.97 -0.74 4.18
C MET A 41 1.85 -0.52 5.19
N VAL A 42 1.60 -1.51 6.04
CA VAL A 42 0.62 -1.41 7.12
C VAL A 42 0.98 -0.28 8.07
N SER A 43 2.26 -0.15 8.47
CA SER A 43 2.73 0.96 9.29
C SER A 43 2.49 2.31 8.64
N LEU A 44 2.87 2.48 7.36
CA LEU A 44 2.69 3.74 6.64
C LEU A 44 1.22 4.15 6.53
N ILE A 45 0.33 3.18 6.28
CA ILE A 45 -1.11 3.47 6.18
C ILE A 45 -1.67 3.82 7.56
N GLN A 46 -1.29 3.09 8.60
CA GLN A 46 -1.71 3.40 9.97
C GLN A 46 -1.26 4.80 10.44
N GLU A 47 -0.10 5.28 9.99
CA GLU A 47 0.35 6.65 10.30
C GLU A 47 -0.55 7.73 9.65
N ARG A 48 -1.35 7.35 8.65
CA ARG A 48 -2.20 8.27 7.87
C ARG A 48 -3.69 8.00 8.02
N THR A 49 -4.06 6.89 8.67
CA THR A 49 -5.44 6.45 8.88
C THR A 49 -5.62 6.09 10.35
N ASP A 50 -6.76 6.38 10.94
CA ASP A 50 -7.11 5.92 12.29
C ASP A 50 -7.45 4.42 12.39
N GLU A 51 -7.20 3.65 11.32
CA GLU A 51 -7.45 2.21 11.30
C GLU A 51 -6.39 1.40 12.06
N THR A 52 -6.82 0.26 12.61
CA THR A 52 -5.89 -0.67 13.25
C THR A 52 -5.02 -1.39 12.22
N ARG A 53 -3.81 -1.79 12.63
CA ARG A 53 -2.90 -2.61 11.79
C ARG A 53 -3.57 -3.88 11.24
N ALA A 54 -4.47 -4.49 12.02
CA ALA A 54 -5.17 -5.70 11.62
C ALA A 54 -6.14 -5.43 10.45
N GLN A 55 -6.95 -4.38 10.55
CA GLN A 55 -7.88 -3.97 9.48
C GLN A 55 -7.14 -3.61 8.20
N ILE A 56 -6.10 -2.79 8.31
CA ILE A 56 -5.26 -2.38 7.17
C ILE A 56 -4.62 -3.61 6.52
N ARG A 57 -4.07 -4.54 7.31
CA ARG A 57 -3.47 -5.77 6.80
C ARG A 57 -4.49 -6.61 6.03
N GLN A 58 -5.68 -6.81 6.59
CA GLN A 58 -6.74 -7.59 5.96
C GLN A 58 -7.15 -6.98 4.62
N LYS A 59 -7.31 -5.65 4.60
CA LYS A 59 -7.60 -4.86 3.40
C LYS A 59 -6.52 -5.00 2.33
N ILE A 60 -5.24 -4.84 2.69
CA ILE A 60 -4.11 -5.00 1.74
C ILE A 60 -4.04 -6.42 1.19
N VAL A 61 -4.17 -7.44 2.05
CA VAL A 61 -4.12 -8.85 1.62
C VAL A 61 -5.26 -9.19 0.66
N ALA A 62 -6.44 -8.59 0.83
CA ALA A 62 -7.56 -8.79 -0.09
C ALA A 62 -7.34 -8.18 -1.49
N VAL A 63 -6.41 -7.22 -1.63
CA VAL A 63 -6.14 -6.50 -2.88
C VAL A 63 -4.78 -6.79 -3.50
N MET A 64 -3.96 -7.63 -2.86
CA MET A 64 -2.68 -8.11 -3.36
C MET A 64 -2.88 -9.24 -4.37
#